data_AF-A0A5J5ING7-F1
#
_entry.id   AF-A0A5J5ING7-F1
#
_cell.length_a   1.000
_cell.length_b   1.000
_cell.length_c   1.000
_cell.angle_alpha   90.00
_cell.angle_beta   90.00
_cell.angle_gamma   90.00
#
_symmetry.space_group_name_H-M   'P 1'
#
loop_
_entity.id
_entity.type
_entity.pdbx_description
1 polymer ?
#
loop_
_entity_poly.entity_id
_entity_poly.type
_entity_poly.pdbx_seq_one_letter_code
_entity_poly.pdbx_strand_id
1 'polypeptide(L)'
;MTPETPTTLPHDAVHQFDALYEHLDELGLDPEIDEADLRIDMVPCPFHDIIDAHRDAACRVHRELIADVLRRAGGPVEVDELRPLVTPHLCHLRLRIASTAPDRGADAE
;
A
#
# COMPACT_ATOMS: atom_id res chain seq x y z
N MET A 1 10.01 19.91 23.59
CA MET A 1 10.02 19.11 22.35
C MET A 1 9.38 17.78 22.70
N THR A 2 8.30 17.43 22.02
CA THR A 2 7.34 16.36 22.34
C THR A 2 7.96 14.97 22.34
N PRO A 3 7.46 14.02 23.16
CA PRO A 3 7.94 12.65 23.17
C PRO A 3 7.52 11.93 21.88
N GLU A 4 8.50 11.48 21.10
CA GLU A 4 8.30 10.55 19.99
C GLU A 4 7.82 9.23 20.58
N THR A 5 6.58 8.85 20.30
CA THR A 5 6.01 7.57 20.74
C THR A 5 6.39 6.56 19.67
N PRO A 6 7.22 5.53 19.96
CA PRO A 6 7.48 4.50 18.98
C PRO A 6 6.20 3.70 18.79
N THR A 7 5.50 3.92 17.68
CA THR A 7 4.46 3.03 17.21
C THR A 7 5.14 1.75 16.75
N THR A 8 5.35 0.81 17.66
CA THR A 8 5.90 -0.50 17.31
C THR A 8 4.79 -1.29 16.61
N LEU A 9 4.81 -1.29 15.28
CA LEU A 9 3.95 -2.15 14.47
C LEU A 9 4.15 -3.63 14.87
N PRO A 10 3.12 -4.48 14.77
CA PRO A 10 3.28 -5.93 14.94
C PRO A 10 4.32 -6.48 13.96
N HIS A 11 5.07 -7.50 14.36
CA HIS A 11 6.11 -8.11 13.53
C HIS A 11 5.59 -8.53 12.13
N ASP A 12 4.38 -9.10 12.08
CA ASP A 12 3.76 -9.50 10.81
C ASP A 12 3.45 -8.30 9.90
N ALA A 13 3.11 -7.14 10.50
CA ALA A 13 2.91 -5.91 9.73
C ALA A 13 4.24 -5.40 9.17
N VAL A 14 5.31 -5.39 9.97
CA VAL A 14 6.65 -5.01 9.51
C VAL A 14 7.09 -5.90 8.34
N HIS A 15 6.92 -7.23 8.46
CA HIS A 15 7.22 -8.16 7.38
C HIS A 15 6.41 -7.88 6.10
N GLN A 16 5.14 -7.47 6.21
CA GLN A 16 4.35 -7.06 5.05
C GLN A 16 4.84 -5.76 4.42
N PHE A 17 5.29 -4.79 5.22
CA PHE A 17 5.90 -3.56 4.72
C PHE A 17 7.20 -3.85 3.97
N ASP A 18 8.07 -4.71 4.50
CA ASP A 18 9.31 -5.12 3.83
C ASP A 18 9.02 -5.80 2.49
N ALA A 19 8.12 -6.78 2.45
CA ALA A 19 7.75 -7.47 1.21
C ALA A 19 7.14 -6.53 0.16
N LEU A 20 6.37 -5.53 0.61
CA LEU A 20 5.81 -4.52 -0.27
C LEU A 20 6.88 -3.54 -0.78
N TYR A 21 7.80 -3.11 0.08
CA TYR A 21 8.93 -2.28 -0.30
C TYR A 21 9.75 -2.94 -1.40
N GLU A 22 10.18 -4.18 -1.18
CA GLU A 22 10.99 -4.94 -2.15
C GLU A 22 10.27 -5.03 -3.49
N HIS A 23 8.97 -5.35 -3.49
CA HIS A 23 8.20 -5.43 -4.72
C HIS A 23 8.09 -4.09 -5.47
N LEU A 24 7.87 -2.99 -4.75
CA LEU A 24 7.75 -1.66 -5.36
C LEU A 24 9.10 -1.14 -5.87
N ASP A 25 10.19 -1.42 -5.17
CA ASP A 25 11.56 -1.09 -5.57
C ASP A 25 11.95 -1.85 -6.85
N GLU A 26 11.64 -3.14 -6.94
CA GLU A 26 11.84 -3.95 -8.15
C GLU A 26 11.10 -3.40 -9.38
N LEU A 27 9.96 -2.74 -9.17
CA LEU A 27 9.18 -2.08 -10.21
C LEU A 27 9.70 -0.67 -10.55
N GLY A 28 10.71 -0.16 -9.83
CA GLY A 28 11.27 1.17 -10.00
C GLY A 28 10.34 2.28 -9.52
N LEU A 29 9.46 1.99 -8.56
CA LEU A 29 8.51 2.95 -8.00
C LEU A 29 9.09 3.78 -6.84
N ASP A 30 10.33 3.50 -6.40
CA ASP A 30 11.06 4.26 -5.37
C ASP A 30 10.19 4.52 -4.12
N PRO A 31 9.78 3.46 -3.40
CA PRO A 31 8.85 3.58 -2.28
C PRO A 31 9.51 4.19 -1.04
N GLU A 32 8.88 5.21 -0.46
CA GLU A 32 9.21 5.76 0.86
C GLU A 32 8.12 5.39 1.86
N ILE A 33 8.49 4.64 2.91
CA ILE A 33 7.55 4.15 3.92
C ILE A 33 7.45 5.15 5.08
N ASP A 34 6.21 5.46 5.45
CA ASP A 34 5.83 6.15 6.67
C ASP A 34 5.00 5.19 7.53
N GLU A 35 5.67 4.48 8.43
CA GLU A 35 5.06 3.49 9.34
C GLU A 35 4.11 4.13 10.35
N ALA A 36 4.31 5.41 10.69
CA ALA A 36 3.51 6.13 11.67
C ALA A 36 2.12 6.46 11.11
N ASP A 37 2.07 6.88 9.84
CA ASP A 37 0.82 7.20 9.13
C ASP A 37 0.28 6.04 8.27
N LEU A 38 0.95 4.88 8.28
CA LEU A 38 0.64 3.71 7.44
C LEU A 38 0.52 4.13 5.97
N ARG A 39 1.54 4.81 5.47
CA ARG A 39 1.56 5.43 4.15
C ARG A 39 2.82 5.05 3.40
N ILE A 40 2.69 4.91 2.08
CA ILE A 40 3.82 4.75 1.18
C ILE A 40 3.70 5.80 0.08
N ASP A 41 4.76 6.60 -0.03
CA ASP A 41 4.93 7.62 -1.05
C ASP A 41 5.82 7.02 -2.15
N MET A 42 5.48 7.21 -3.42
CA MET A 42 6.20 6.55 -4.53
C MET A 42 6.18 7.41 -5.80
N VAL A 43 7.18 7.27 -6.66
CA VAL A 43 7.19 7.98 -7.95
C VAL A 43 6.06 7.47 -8.87
N PRO A 44 5.62 8.26 -9.87
CA PRO A 44 4.60 7.81 -10.80
C PRO A 44 5.09 6.60 -11.58
N CYS A 45 4.16 5.70 -11.87
CA CYS A 45 4.52 4.47 -12.59
C CYS A 45 5.10 4.78 -13.98
N PRO A 46 5.96 3.90 -14.54
CA PRO A 46 6.60 4.13 -15.83
C PRO A 46 5.62 4.36 -17.00
N PHE A 47 4.37 3.95 -16.82
CA PHE A 47 3.31 4.04 -17.82
C PHE A 47 2.47 5.32 -17.70
N HIS A 48 2.75 6.21 -16.73
CA HIS A 48 1.91 7.36 -16.44
C HIS A 48 1.77 8.33 -17.63
N ASP A 49 2.79 8.48 -18.47
CA ASP A 49 2.76 9.38 -19.64
C ASP A 49 2.09 8.75 -20.86
N ILE A 50 2.11 7.42 -20.94
CA ILE A 50 1.68 6.67 -22.13
C ILE A 50 0.17 6.48 -22.13
N ILE A 51 -0.44 6.38 -20.95
CA ILE A 51 -1.82 5.93 -20.78
C ILE A 51 -2.70 7.07 -20.27
N ASP A 52 -2.53 8.29 -20.78
CA ASP A 52 -3.26 9.46 -20.25
C ASP A 52 -4.79 9.28 -20.29
N ALA A 53 -5.31 8.60 -21.32
CA ALA A 53 -6.74 8.27 -21.46
C ALA A 53 -7.22 7.06 -20.62
N HIS A 54 -6.33 6.20 -20.13
CA HIS A 54 -6.69 5.01 -19.32
C HIS A 54 -5.86 4.90 -18.03
N ARG A 55 -5.38 6.04 -17.52
CA ARG A 55 -4.56 6.14 -16.31
C ARG A 55 -5.23 5.43 -15.13
N ASP A 56 -6.53 5.64 -14.96
CA ASP A 56 -7.31 5.02 -13.88
C ASP A 56 -7.31 3.49 -13.95
N ALA A 57 -7.32 2.92 -15.16
CA ALA A 57 -7.26 1.48 -15.35
C ALA A 57 -5.88 0.93 -14.97
N ALA A 58 -4.80 1.61 -15.38
CA ALA A 58 -3.44 1.24 -14.99
C ALA A 58 -3.24 1.35 -13.47
N CYS A 59 -3.69 2.44 -12.85
CA CYS A 59 -3.60 2.60 -11.39
C CYS A 59 -4.40 1.53 -10.64
N ARG A 60 -5.56 1.13 -11.15
CA ARG A 60 -6.34 0.03 -10.57
C ARG A 60 -5.57 -1.30 -10.60
N VAL A 61 -4.91 -1.61 -11.71
CA VAL A 61 -4.08 -2.83 -11.80
C VAL A 61 -2.99 -2.83 -10.74
N HIS A 62 -2.24 -1.73 -10.59
CA HIS A 62 -1.19 -1.63 -9.59
C HIS A 62 -1.73 -1.77 -8.17
N ARG A 63 -2.89 -1.15 -7.87
CA ARG A 63 -3.56 -1.33 -6.57
C ARG A 63 -3.84 -2.80 -6.26
N GLU A 64 -4.36 -3.56 -7.23
CA GLU A 64 -4.66 -4.98 -7.04
C GLU A 64 -3.39 -5.81 -6.85
N LEU A 65 -2.31 -5.49 -7.59
CA LEU A 65 -1.01 -6.15 -7.41
C LEU A 65 -0.43 -5.90 -6.02
N ILE A 66 -0.46 -4.65 -5.56
CA ILE A 66 0.00 -4.27 -4.22
C ILE A 66 -0.83 -4.99 -3.15
N ALA A 67 -2.15 -5.02 -3.29
CA ALA A 67 -3.02 -5.76 -2.40
C ALA A 67 -2.72 -7.27 -2.40
N ASP A 68 -2.36 -7.85 -3.55
CA ASP A 68 -1.98 -9.25 -3.66
C ASP A 68 -0.66 -9.57 -2.95
N VAL A 69 0.34 -8.69 -3.08
CA VAL A 69 1.62 -8.82 -2.36
C VAL A 69 1.39 -8.81 -0.85
N LEU A 70 0.61 -7.85 -0.34
CA LEU A 70 0.27 -7.78 1.08
C LEU A 70 -0.45 -9.05 1.57
N ARG A 71 -1.40 -9.58 0.79
CA ARG A 71 -2.09 -10.85 1.12
C ARG A 71 -1.13 -12.03 1.17
N ARG A 72 -0.19 -12.12 0.24
CA ARG A 72 0.80 -13.21 0.18
C ARG A 72 1.84 -13.13 1.28
N ALA A 73 2.26 -11.92 1.63
CA ALA A 73 3.24 -11.68 2.68
C ALA A 73 2.71 -12.08 4.08
N GLY A 74 1.38 -12.10 4.24
CA GLY A 74 0.71 -12.59 5.44
C GLY A 74 0.84 -11.63 6.62
N GLY A 75 -0.27 -11.02 7.01
CA GLY A 75 -0.33 -10.09 8.14
C GLY A 75 -1.56 -9.18 8.06
N PRO A 76 -1.69 -8.21 8.96
CA PRO A 76 -2.91 -7.42 9.11
C PRO A 76 -2.97 -6.18 8.22
N VAL A 77 -1.92 -5.84 7.46
CA VAL A 77 -1.86 -4.65 6.60
C VAL A 77 -2.68 -4.90 5.32
N GLU A 78 -3.59 -3.98 5.02
CA GLU A 78 -4.40 -3.96 3.81
C GLU A 78 -4.30 -2.60 3.11
N VAL A 79 -4.52 -2.60 1.79
CA VAL A 79 -4.65 -1.34 1.03
C VAL A 79 -5.95 -0.64 1.41
N ASP A 80 -5.83 0.56 1.96
CA ASP A 80 -6.96 1.47 2.16
C ASP A 80 -7.27 2.14 0.83
N GLU A 81 -6.27 2.81 0.25
CA GLU A 81 -6.49 3.69 -0.88
C GLU A 81 -5.20 3.98 -1.67
N LEU A 82 -5.31 4.01 -3.00
CA LEU A 82 -4.23 4.47 -3.88
C LEU A 82 -4.65 5.77 -4.56
N ARG A 83 -3.89 6.84 -4.31
CA ARG A 83 -4.06 8.18 -4.90
C ARG A 83 -2.92 8.44 -5.89
N PRO A 84 -3.15 8.30 -7.20
CA PRO A 84 -2.13 8.60 -8.19
C PRO A 84 -1.96 10.11 -8.36
N LEU A 85 -0.74 10.55 -8.66
CA LEU A 85 -0.42 11.93 -9.06
C LEU A 85 -0.97 13.01 -8.12
N VAL A 86 -0.86 12.79 -6.81
CA VAL A 86 -1.16 13.81 -5.80
C VAL A 86 -0.28 15.05 -5.98
N THR A 87 0.90 14.84 -6.57
CA THR A 87 1.71 15.84 -7.25
C THR A 87 2.16 15.25 -8.60
N PRO A 88 2.74 16.05 -9.53
CA PRO A 88 3.26 15.54 -10.80
C PRO A 88 4.32 14.44 -10.67
N HIS A 89 4.88 14.25 -9.48
CA HIS A 89 5.99 13.32 -9.22
C HIS A 89 5.69 12.36 -8.07
N LEU A 90 4.44 12.22 -7.63
CA LEU A 90 4.13 11.41 -6.46
C LEU A 90 2.79 10.70 -6.54
N CYS A 91 2.77 9.44 -6.16
CA CYS A 91 1.57 8.67 -5.82
C CYS A 91 1.58 8.39 -4.31
N HIS A 92 0.42 8.49 -3.68
CA HIS A 92 0.22 8.15 -2.28
C HIS A 92 -0.55 6.83 -2.16
N LEU A 93 0.03 5.85 -1.51
CA LEU A 93 -0.64 4.64 -1.08
C LEU A 93 -0.92 4.74 0.42
N ARG A 94 -2.19 4.77 0.79
CA ARG A 94 -2.64 4.63 2.17
C ARG A 94 -2.90 3.17 2.48
N LEU A 95 -2.43 2.75 3.63
CA LEU A 95 -2.60 1.42 4.17
C LEU A 95 -3.43 1.52 5.45
N ARG A 96 -4.03 0.40 5.84
CA ARG A 96 -4.75 0.26 7.10
C ARG A 96 -4.43 -1.08 7.72
N ILE A 97 -4.49 -1.13 9.04
CA ILE A 97 -4.46 -2.39 9.77
C ILE A 97 -5.89 -2.92 9.80
N ALA A 98 -6.14 -4.03 9.12
CA ALA A 98 -7.33 -4.83 9.33
C ALA A 98 -7.33 -5.28 10.79
N SER A 99 -8.24 -4.71 11.57
CA SER A 99 -8.61 -5.34 12.82
C SER A 99 -9.19 -6.70 12.43
N THR A 100 -8.63 -7.80 12.93
CA THR A 100 -9.27 -9.12 12.84
C THR A 100 -10.58 -9.06 13.62
N ALA A 101 -11.62 -8.47 13.04
CA ALA A 101 -12.98 -8.86 13.33
C ALA A 101 -13.14 -10.22 12.65
N PRO A 102 -13.53 -11.28 13.37
CA PRO A 102 -13.86 -12.53 12.72
C PRO A 102 -14.99 -12.22 11.74
N ASP A 103 -14.77 -12.52 10.47
CA ASP A 103 -15.82 -12.59 9.48
C ASP A 103 -16.80 -13.70 9.93
N ARG A 104 -17.78 -13.33 10.75
CA ARG A 104 -19.03 -14.08 10.88
C ARG A 104 -19.89 -13.72 9.67
N GLY A 105 -19.45 -14.22 8.52
CA GLY A 105 -20.27 -14.50 7.35
C GLY A 105 -20.58 -15.99 7.27
N ALA A 106 -20.96 -16.60 8.40
CA ALA A 106 -21.84 -17.75 8.36
C ALA A 106 -23.27 -17.22 8.18
N ASP A 107 -24.00 -17.82 7.23
CA ASP A 107 -25.45 -17.79 7.03
C ASP A 107 -26.03 -16.79 6.02
N ALA A 108 -26.20 -17.26 4.78
CA ALA A 108 -27.45 -17.30 3.98
C ALA A 108 -27.09 -17.56 2.50
N GLU A 109 -27.65 -18.48 1.72
CA GLU A 109 -28.59 -19.61 1.81
C GLU A 109 -28.37 -20.45 0.53
#